data_AF-A0A960XZ51-F1
#
_entry.id   AF-A0A960XZ51-F1
#
_cell.length_a   1.000
_cell.length_b   1.000
_cell.length_c   1.000
_cell.angle_alpha   90.00
_cell.angle_beta   90.00
_cell.angle_gamma   90.00
#
_symmetry.space_group_name_H-M   'P 1'
#
loop_
_entity.id
_entity.type
_entity.pdbx_description
1 polymer ?
#
loop_
_entity_poly.entity_id
_entity_poly.type
_entity_poly.pdbx_seq_one_letter_code
_entity_poly.pdbx_strand_id
1 'polypeptide(L)'
;MAFYDEFEIAARMYDLDTQRHVTSRTYEAFCWEGRFRLLEKAGLGIASLLEDEVRFLPELSHCSFSREQMPGAPLKVRTWMSLRKDRQDWVQDICEMDGKLACRIASTTRTDPPGLDLQNAKWAQLTSSDAHDPESFIGGLPGDFQAPDNCETVHTRVRVGYSERTPFFDYGPATFWRIIEEGRWGFSDAIGLDQKMIMELDTV
;
A
#
# COMPACT_ATOMS: atom_id res chain seq x y z
N MET A 1 3.01 -20.06 7.79
CA MET A 1 1.62 -20.23 7.33
C MET A 1 0.98 -18.85 7.35
N ALA A 2 0.52 -18.35 6.20
CA ALA A 2 -0.05 -17.00 6.09
C ALA A 2 -1.58 -17.07 5.98
N PHE A 3 -2.27 -16.11 6.60
CA PHE A 3 -3.72 -15.93 6.46
C PHE A 3 -4.05 -15.27 5.12
N TYR A 4 -5.16 -15.67 4.50
CA TYR A 4 -5.48 -15.32 3.12
C TYR A 4 -6.90 -14.78 2.93
N ASP A 5 -7.01 -13.72 2.13
CA ASP A 5 -8.27 -13.28 1.53
C ASP A 5 -8.08 -12.77 0.11
N GLU A 6 -9.14 -12.82 -0.71
CA GLU A 6 -9.19 -12.17 -2.01
C GLU A 6 -10.53 -11.48 -2.27
N PHE A 7 -10.49 -10.42 -3.08
CA PHE A 7 -11.68 -9.75 -3.57
C PHE A 7 -11.43 -9.09 -4.93
N GLU A 8 -12.51 -8.74 -5.62
CA GLU A 8 -12.46 -8.04 -6.90
C GLU A 8 -12.77 -6.55 -6.70
N ILE A 9 -12.07 -5.71 -7.46
CA ILE A 9 -12.22 -4.26 -7.47
C ILE A 9 -11.97 -3.73 -8.88
N ALA A 10 -12.48 -2.55 -9.20
CA ALA A 10 -12.20 -1.89 -10.47
C ALA A 10 -11.65 -0.48 -10.22
N ALA A 11 -10.60 -0.12 -10.96
CA ALA A 11 -10.06 1.23 -10.94
C ALA A 11 -11.04 2.23 -11.58
N ARG A 12 -11.18 3.39 -10.95
CA ARG A 12 -12.06 4.48 -11.38
C ARG A 12 -11.25 5.55 -12.08
N MET A 13 -11.93 6.50 -12.72
CA MET A 13 -11.25 7.56 -13.47
C MET A 13 -10.31 8.42 -12.60
N TYR A 14 -10.67 8.64 -11.33
CA TYR A 14 -9.87 9.43 -10.37
C TYR A 14 -8.78 8.63 -9.67
N ASP A 15 -8.63 7.34 -10.01
CA ASP A 15 -7.56 6.50 -9.50
C ASP A 15 -6.28 6.58 -10.37
N LEU A 16 -6.34 7.36 -11.44
CA LEU A 16 -5.28 7.48 -12.44
C LEU A 16 -4.43 8.73 -12.23
N ASP A 17 -3.18 8.65 -12.68
CA ASP A 17 -2.33 9.82 -12.87
C ASP A 17 -2.56 10.52 -14.21
N THR A 18 -1.74 11.55 -14.47
CA THR A 18 -1.72 12.30 -15.73
C THR A 18 -1.32 11.46 -16.95
N GLN A 19 -0.69 10.30 -16.74
CA GLN A 19 -0.33 9.34 -17.78
C GLN A 19 -1.42 8.29 -18.01
N ARG A 20 -2.55 8.38 -17.29
CA ARG A 20 -3.74 7.51 -17.39
C ARG A 20 -3.54 6.11 -16.83
N HIS A 21 -2.58 5.94 -15.93
CA HIS A 21 -2.32 4.67 -15.25
C HIS A 21 -2.71 4.74 -13.78
N VAL A 22 -3.15 3.61 -13.23
CA VAL A 22 -3.46 3.49 -11.79
C VAL A 22 -2.23 3.80 -10.95
N THR A 23 -2.39 4.68 -9.96
CA THR A 23 -1.30 5.17 -9.12
C THR A 23 -0.87 4.18 -8.02
N SER A 24 0.34 4.35 -7.48
CA SER A 24 0.80 3.57 -6.32
C SER A 24 -0.10 3.80 -5.11
N ARG A 25 -0.54 5.05 -4.91
CA ARG A 25 -1.52 5.44 -3.90
C ARG A 25 -2.80 4.61 -4.01
N THR A 26 -3.33 4.46 -5.23
CA THR A 26 -4.56 3.69 -5.44
C THR A 26 -4.34 2.21 -5.15
N TYR A 27 -3.26 1.60 -5.65
CA TYR A 27 -2.99 0.20 -5.35
C TYR A 27 -2.86 -0.05 -3.85
N GLU A 28 -2.20 0.86 -3.13
CA GLU A 28 -2.10 0.78 -1.68
C GLU A 28 -3.46 0.96 -1.00
N ALA A 29 -4.34 1.83 -1.51
CA ALA A 29 -5.72 1.96 -0.99
C ALA A 29 -6.53 0.68 -1.19
N PHE A 30 -6.40 0.01 -2.35
CA PHE A 30 -7.02 -1.30 -2.59
C PHE A 30 -6.46 -2.38 -1.67
N CYS A 31 -5.15 -2.37 -1.45
CA CYS A 31 -4.50 -3.24 -0.49
C CYS A 31 -5.01 -2.98 0.92
N TRP A 32 -5.18 -1.73 1.33
CA TRP A 32 -5.71 -1.36 2.64
C TRP A 32 -7.09 -1.95 2.89
N GLU A 33 -8.00 -1.84 1.91
CA GLU A 33 -9.31 -2.51 1.95
C GLU A 33 -9.15 -4.03 2.15
N GLY A 34 -8.25 -4.67 1.40
CA GLY A 34 -7.95 -6.10 1.55
C GLY A 34 -7.49 -6.50 2.96
N ARG A 35 -6.67 -5.65 3.60
CA ARG A 35 -6.23 -5.88 5.00
C ARG A 35 -7.41 -5.88 5.95
N PHE A 36 -8.28 -4.86 5.88
CA PHE A 36 -9.44 -4.76 6.76
C PHE A 36 -10.47 -5.86 6.51
N ARG A 37 -10.65 -6.31 5.27
CA ARG A 37 -11.51 -7.46 4.96
C ARG A 37 -11.00 -8.75 5.60
N LEU A 38 -9.68 -8.98 5.56
CA LEU A 38 -9.07 -10.12 6.24
C LEU A 38 -9.24 -10.03 7.77
N LEU A 39 -9.03 -8.83 8.35
CA LEU A 39 -9.23 -8.58 9.78
C LEU A 39 -10.67 -8.78 10.21
N GLU A 40 -11.65 -8.30 9.43
CA GLU A 40 -13.08 -8.50 9.68
C GLU A 40 -13.43 -9.99 9.76
N LYS A 41 -12.88 -10.82 8.85
CA LYS A 41 -13.05 -12.29 8.90
C LYS A 41 -12.43 -12.92 10.14
N ALA A 42 -11.37 -12.31 10.68
CA ALA A 42 -10.78 -12.68 11.95
C ALA A 42 -11.62 -12.21 13.16
N GLY A 43 -12.73 -11.50 12.95
CA GLY A 43 -13.53 -10.89 14.02
C GLY A 43 -12.97 -9.57 14.56
N LEU A 44 -11.98 -8.98 13.87
CA LEU A 44 -11.42 -7.66 14.16
C LEU A 44 -12.00 -6.65 13.17
N GLY A 45 -13.28 -6.34 13.34
CA GLY A 45 -13.98 -5.42 12.45
C GLY A 45 -13.66 -3.96 12.74
N ILE A 46 -13.92 -3.08 11.76
CA ILE A 46 -13.64 -1.64 11.91
C ILE A 46 -14.34 -1.06 13.14
N ALA A 47 -15.58 -1.47 13.42
CA ALA A 47 -16.33 -0.98 14.57
C ALA A 47 -15.65 -1.32 15.91
N SER A 48 -15.21 -2.57 16.09
CA SER A 48 -14.51 -2.99 17.32
C SER A 48 -13.16 -2.32 17.44
N LEU A 49 -12.42 -2.20 16.34
CA LEU A 49 -11.12 -1.52 16.32
C LEU A 49 -11.25 -0.04 16.70
N LEU A 50 -12.33 0.64 16.28
CA LEU A 50 -12.59 2.03 16.66
C LEU A 50 -13.00 2.16 18.14
N GLU A 51 -13.84 1.26 18.64
CA GLU A 51 -14.25 1.23 20.05
C GLU A 51 -13.06 0.98 20.99
N ASP A 52 -12.15 0.09 20.58
CA ASP A 52 -10.93 -0.24 21.33
C ASP A 52 -9.77 0.75 21.06
N GLU A 53 -10.01 1.80 20.26
CA GLU A 53 -9.02 2.80 19.83
C GLU A 53 -7.75 2.24 19.19
N VAL A 54 -7.87 1.12 18.49
CA VAL A 54 -6.76 0.36 17.90
C VAL A 54 -6.40 0.93 16.54
N ARG A 55 -5.13 1.31 16.38
CA ARG A 55 -4.59 1.88 15.14
C ARG A 55 -3.57 0.95 14.52
N PHE A 56 -3.44 1.03 13.20
CA PHE A 56 -2.42 0.31 12.43
C PHE A 56 -1.42 1.30 11.87
N LEU A 57 -0.30 1.44 12.58
CA LEU A 57 0.79 2.32 12.20
C LEU A 57 1.64 1.67 11.11
N PRO A 58 1.78 2.27 9.91
CA PRO A 58 2.65 1.74 8.89
C PRO A 58 4.12 1.95 9.25
N GLU A 59 4.92 0.89 9.14
CA GLU A 59 6.37 0.93 9.39
C GLU A 59 7.19 0.69 8.12
N LEU A 60 6.63 -0.07 7.17
CA LEU A 60 7.25 -0.35 5.88
C LEU A 60 6.17 -0.45 4.81
N SER A 61 6.42 0.12 3.64
CA SER A 61 5.70 -0.22 2.41
C SER A 61 6.70 -0.28 1.26
N HIS A 62 6.65 -1.36 0.51
CA HIS A 62 7.44 -1.62 -0.68
C HIS A 62 6.50 -2.01 -1.81
N CYS A 63 6.57 -1.25 -2.91
CA CYS A 63 5.71 -1.46 -4.06
C CYS A 63 6.53 -1.87 -5.28
N SER A 64 6.05 -2.85 -6.04
CA SER A 64 6.63 -3.30 -7.30
C SER A 64 5.57 -3.32 -8.40
N PHE A 65 5.85 -2.63 -9.50
CA PHE A 65 4.97 -2.56 -10.65
C PHE A 65 5.41 -3.54 -11.71
N SER A 66 4.47 -4.30 -12.24
CA SER A 66 4.72 -5.27 -13.31
C SER A 66 3.98 -4.88 -14.60
N ARG A 67 2.78 -4.30 -14.49
CA ARG A 67 1.94 -3.92 -15.64
C ARG A 67 1.10 -2.70 -15.31
N GLU A 68 1.04 -1.75 -16.23
CA GLU A 68 0.16 -0.58 -16.15
C GLU A 68 -1.31 -1.01 -16.28
N GLN A 69 -2.19 -0.35 -15.53
CA GLN A 69 -3.63 -0.64 -15.55
C GLN A 69 -4.43 0.60 -15.95
N MET A 70 -5.47 0.36 -16.72
CA MET A 70 -6.34 1.38 -17.32
C MET A 70 -7.64 1.56 -16.52
N PRO A 71 -8.36 2.68 -16.67
CA PRO A 71 -9.65 2.89 -16.02
C PRO A 71 -10.66 1.79 -16.36
N GLY A 72 -11.43 1.38 -15.36
CA GLY A 72 -12.44 0.34 -15.49
C GLY A 72 -11.88 -1.08 -15.59
N ALA A 73 -10.55 -1.26 -15.54
CA ALA A 73 -9.95 -2.58 -15.51
C ALA A 73 -10.42 -3.34 -14.24
N PRO A 74 -11.06 -4.52 -14.39
CA PRO A 74 -11.34 -5.37 -13.26
C PRO A 74 -10.03 -5.99 -12.76
N LEU A 75 -9.80 -5.86 -11.46
CA LEU A 75 -8.62 -6.32 -10.77
C LEU A 75 -9.03 -7.25 -9.63
N LYS A 76 -8.17 -8.20 -9.33
CA LYS A 76 -8.28 -9.07 -8.18
C LYS A 76 -7.17 -8.74 -7.19
N VAL A 77 -7.54 -8.38 -5.97
CA VAL A 77 -6.61 -8.13 -4.87
C VAL A 77 -6.55 -9.40 -4.04
N ARG A 78 -5.35 -9.95 -3.89
CA ARG A 78 -5.04 -11.11 -3.06
C ARG A 78 -4.18 -10.66 -1.91
N THR A 79 -4.56 -11.01 -0.69
CA THR A 79 -3.93 -10.53 0.54
C THR A 79 -3.45 -11.71 1.37
N TRP A 80 -2.15 -11.71 1.69
CA TRP A 80 -1.53 -12.65 2.61
C TRP A 80 -0.99 -11.89 3.82
N MET A 81 -1.23 -12.44 5.02
CA MET A 81 -0.76 -11.85 6.27
C MET A 81 -0.04 -12.89 7.13
N SER A 82 1.13 -12.54 7.65
CA SER A 82 1.79 -13.23 8.75
C SER A 82 1.70 -12.39 10.02
N LEU A 83 1.44 -13.04 11.15
CA LEU A 83 1.41 -12.39 12.46
C LEU A 83 2.74 -12.55 13.16
N ARG A 84 3.29 -11.42 13.61
CA ARG A 84 4.35 -11.34 14.61
C ARG A 84 3.78 -10.77 15.91
N LYS A 85 4.58 -10.76 16.98
CA LYS A 85 4.13 -10.41 18.34
C LYS A 85 3.36 -9.07 18.41
N ASP A 86 3.89 -8.03 17.79
CA ASP A 86 3.35 -6.66 17.76
C ASP A 86 3.16 -6.13 16.34
N ARG A 87 3.49 -6.93 15.33
CA ARG A 87 3.51 -6.54 13.92
C ARG A 87 2.70 -7.49 13.05
N GLN A 88 2.19 -6.96 11.94
CA GLN A 88 1.57 -7.72 10.88
C GLN A 88 2.36 -7.47 9.61
N ASP A 89 2.78 -8.56 8.98
CA ASP A 89 3.50 -8.52 7.71
C ASP A 89 2.54 -8.93 6.61
N TRP A 90 2.45 -8.08 5.60
CA TRP A 90 1.49 -8.21 4.52
C TRP A 90 2.24 -8.36 3.20
N VAL A 91 1.82 -9.32 2.39
CA VAL A 91 2.13 -9.37 0.96
C VAL A 91 0.81 -9.37 0.22
N GLN A 92 0.69 -8.51 -0.78
CA GLN A 92 -0.55 -8.33 -1.51
C GLN A 92 -0.27 -8.24 -3.00
N ASP A 93 -0.94 -9.09 -3.76
CA ASP A 93 -0.86 -9.11 -5.22
C ASP A 93 -2.15 -8.50 -5.78
N ILE A 94 -1.99 -7.49 -6.63
CA ILE A 94 -3.05 -6.97 -7.47
C ILE A 94 -2.85 -7.57 -8.85
N CYS A 95 -3.81 -8.40 -9.27
CA CYS A 95 -3.78 -9.12 -10.54
C CYS A 95 -4.87 -8.64 -11.50
N GLU A 96 -4.60 -8.73 -12.79
CA GLU A 96 -5.64 -8.78 -13.82
C GLU A 96 -6.52 -10.02 -13.62
N MET A 97 -7.73 -10.02 -14.19
CA MET A 97 -8.66 -11.16 -14.07
C MET A 97 -8.14 -12.46 -14.71
N ASP A 98 -7.19 -12.37 -15.63
CA ASP A 98 -6.50 -13.53 -16.21
C ASP A 98 -5.35 -14.06 -15.33
N GLY A 99 -5.14 -13.46 -14.15
CA GLY A 99 -4.15 -13.85 -13.15
C GLY A 99 -2.78 -13.19 -13.30
N LYS A 100 -2.56 -12.34 -14.32
CA LYS A 100 -1.28 -11.64 -14.47
C LYS A 100 -1.09 -10.59 -13.39
N LEU A 101 0.10 -10.53 -12.80
CA LEU A 101 0.45 -9.55 -11.77
C LEU A 101 0.54 -8.14 -12.38
N ALA A 102 -0.23 -7.20 -11.83
CA ALA A 102 -0.13 -5.78 -12.15
C ALA A 102 0.80 -5.07 -11.17
N CYS A 103 0.58 -5.32 -9.88
CA CYS A 103 1.33 -4.68 -8.79
C CYS A 103 1.44 -5.65 -7.60
N ARG A 104 2.58 -5.59 -6.90
CA ARG A 104 2.77 -6.23 -5.59
C ARG A 104 3.12 -5.18 -4.55
N ILE A 105 2.45 -5.25 -3.41
CA ILE A 105 2.76 -4.44 -2.23
C ILE A 105 3.13 -5.36 -1.09
N ALA A 106 4.30 -5.12 -0.50
CA ALA A 106 4.72 -5.72 0.75
C ALA A 106 4.79 -4.64 1.82
N SER A 107 4.21 -4.89 3.00
CA SER A 107 4.15 -3.87 4.06
C SER A 107 4.22 -4.48 5.44
N THR A 108 4.71 -3.70 6.40
CA THR A 108 4.64 -4.03 7.83
C THR A 108 3.81 -2.96 8.53
N THR A 109 2.85 -3.40 9.34
CA THR A 109 2.11 -2.53 10.26
C THR A 109 2.36 -2.96 11.70
N ARG A 110 2.30 -1.99 12.61
CA ARG A 110 2.31 -2.20 14.06
C ARG A 110 1.00 -1.70 14.65
N THR A 111 0.49 -2.39 15.66
CA THR A 111 -0.69 -1.94 16.40
C THR A 111 -0.34 -0.90 17.46
N ASP A 112 -1.23 0.07 17.68
CA ASP A 112 -1.17 1.04 18.78
C ASP A 112 -2.54 1.11 19.47
N PRO A 113 -2.66 0.70 20.75
CA PRO A 113 -1.59 0.24 21.63
C PRO A 113 -0.97 -1.11 21.17
N PRO A 114 0.33 -1.35 21.49
CA PRO A 114 1.01 -2.56 21.05
C PRO A 114 0.45 -3.79 21.73
N GLY A 115 0.39 -4.88 20.97
CA GLY A 115 -0.09 -6.16 21.50
C GLY A 115 -1.61 -6.21 21.64
N LEU A 116 -2.31 -5.67 20.64
CA LEU A 116 -3.71 -5.99 20.38
C LEU A 116 -3.98 -7.45 20.71
N ASP A 117 -5.13 -7.74 21.31
CA ASP A 117 -5.58 -9.11 21.55
C ASP A 117 -5.99 -9.80 20.23
N LEU A 118 -5.00 -9.95 19.35
CA LEU A 118 -5.01 -10.86 18.23
C LEU A 118 -5.32 -12.28 18.78
N GLN A 119 -5.06 -12.62 20.04
CA GLN A 119 -5.36 -13.97 20.55
C GLN A 119 -6.86 -14.27 20.58
N ASN A 120 -7.72 -13.27 20.83
CA ASN A 120 -9.17 -13.41 20.74
C ASN A 120 -9.72 -13.36 19.31
N ALA A 121 -8.90 -12.99 18.34
CA ALA A 121 -9.32 -13.04 16.95
C ALA A 121 -9.44 -14.49 16.50
N LYS A 122 -10.38 -14.73 15.59
CA LYS A 122 -10.75 -16.04 15.05
C LYS A 122 -9.78 -16.50 13.95
N TRP A 123 -8.47 -16.37 14.17
CA TRP A 123 -7.44 -16.73 13.20
C TRP A 123 -7.55 -18.17 12.71
N ALA A 124 -7.91 -19.09 13.61
CA ALA A 124 -8.10 -20.50 13.29
C ALA A 124 -9.22 -20.77 12.28
N GLN A 125 -10.11 -19.81 12.04
CA GLN A 125 -11.21 -19.90 11.07
C GLN A 125 -10.84 -19.31 9.70
N LEU A 126 -9.70 -18.63 9.58
CA LEU A 126 -9.27 -18.04 8.33
C LEU A 126 -8.66 -19.09 7.41
N THR A 127 -8.86 -18.88 6.11
CA THR A 127 -8.13 -19.61 5.09
C THR A 127 -6.65 -19.32 5.23
N SER A 128 -5.85 -20.38 5.30
CA SER A 128 -4.40 -20.31 5.21
C SER A 128 -3.92 -20.59 3.80
N SER A 129 -2.87 -19.92 3.36
CA SER A 129 -2.20 -20.18 2.09
C SER A 129 -0.69 -20.14 2.28
N ASP A 130 0.01 -21.09 1.65
CA ASP A 130 1.48 -21.11 1.58
C ASP A 130 2.00 -20.52 0.26
N ALA A 131 1.13 -19.87 -0.53
CA ALA A 131 1.53 -19.26 -1.80
C ALA A 131 2.54 -18.12 -1.60
N HIS A 132 2.45 -17.43 -0.46
CA HIS A 132 3.43 -16.44 -0.02
C HIS A 132 3.75 -16.63 1.45
N ASP A 133 5.00 -16.36 1.81
CA ASP A 133 5.44 -16.18 3.18
C ASP A 133 5.81 -14.70 3.39
N PRO A 134 4.87 -13.86 3.89
CA PRO A 134 5.10 -12.44 4.07
C PRO A 134 6.32 -12.08 4.90
N GLU A 135 6.58 -12.82 5.97
CA GLU A 135 7.71 -12.54 6.87
C GLU A 135 9.05 -12.75 6.15
N SER A 136 9.20 -13.88 5.47
CA SER A 136 10.40 -14.19 4.67
C SER A 136 10.57 -13.23 3.49
N PHE A 137 9.48 -12.90 2.79
CA PHE A 137 9.51 -11.97 1.66
C PHE A 137 9.99 -10.59 2.09
N ILE A 138 9.42 -10.04 3.18
CA ILE A 138 9.82 -8.73 3.72
C ILE A 138 11.27 -8.76 4.21
N GLY A 139 11.70 -9.86 4.83
CA GLY A 139 13.08 -10.03 5.27
C GLY A 139 14.11 -10.02 4.12
N GLY A 140 13.69 -10.30 2.89
CA GLY A 140 14.52 -10.24 1.69
C GLY A 140 14.48 -8.90 0.92
N LEU A 141 13.68 -7.93 1.36
CA LEU A 141 13.60 -6.62 0.72
C LEU A 141 14.90 -5.82 0.91
N PRO A 142 15.21 -4.89 -0.02
CA PRO A 142 16.32 -3.98 0.18
C PRO A 142 16.13 -3.17 1.47
N GLY A 143 17.21 -3.02 2.23
CA GLY A 143 17.23 -2.20 3.44
C GLY A 143 17.26 -0.70 3.12
N ASP A 144 17.43 0.11 4.17
CA ASP A 144 17.42 1.57 4.07
C ASP A 144 18.44 2.09 3.05
N PHE A 145 18.02 3.07 2.25
CA PHE A 145 18.91 3.82 1.40
C PHE A 145 19.91 4.61 2.25
N GLN A 146 21.17 4.64 1.83
CA GLN A 146 22.15 5.51 2.48
C GLN A 146 21.72 6.97 2.38
N ALA A 147 21.98 7.73 3.44
CA ALA A 147 21.72 9.16 3.43
C ALA A 147 22.50 9.82 2.28
N PRO A 148 21.89 10.76 1.53
CA PRO A 148 22.61 11.49 0.49
C PRO A 148 23.71 12.34 1.15
N ASP A 149 24.97 11.99 0.91
CA ASP A 149 26.13 12.67 1.48
C ASP A 149 26.84 13.60 0.47
N ASN A 150 26.54 13.47 -0.83
CA ASN A 150 27.22 14.19 -1.91
C ASN A 150 26.30 14.56 -3.10
N CYS A 151 25.04 14.93 -2.87
CA CYS A 151 24.17 15.42 -3.94
C CYS A 151 23.38 16.67 -3.54
N GLU A 152 23.01 17.47 -4.53
CA GLU A 152 22.06 18.56 -4.35
C GLU A 152 20.66 17.99 -4.12
N THR A 153 19.91 18.63 -3.21
CA THR A 153 18.58 18.17 -2.81
C THR A 153 17.52 19.22 -3.13
N VAL A 154 16.41 18.79 -3.72
CA VAL A 154 15.21 19.62 -3.90
C VAL A 154 14.27 19.42 -2.71
N HIS A 155 13.78 20.52 -2.15
CA HIS A 155 12.78 20.49 -1.09
C HIS A 155 11.39 20.81 -1.62
N THR A 156 10.53 19.79 -1.69
CA THR A 156 9.12 19.96 -2.07
C THR A 156 8.25 20.04 -0.81
N ARG A 157 7.55 21.16 -0.63
CA ARG A 157 6.59 21.30 0.48
C ARG A 157 5.25 20.69 0.09
N VAL A 158 4.92 19.56 0.70
CA VAL A 158 3.63 18.88 0.55
C VAL A 158 2.72 19.20 1.74
N ARG A 159 1.42 19.40 1.50
CA ARG A 159 0.41 19.55 2.56
C ARG A 159 -0.49 18.32 2.57
N VAL A 160 -0.70 17.73 3.74
CA VAL A 160 -1.60 16.59 3.91
C VAL A 160 -2.97 17.11 4.37
N GLY A 161 -4.01 16.73 3.64
CA GLY A 161 -5.37 17.19 3.86
C GLY A 161 -6.07 16.44 4.98
N TYR A 162 -7.17 17.02 5.47
CA TYR A 162 -8.06 16.36 6.44
C TYR A 162 -8.70 15.09 5.85
N SER A 163 -9.11 15.13 4.58
CA SER A 163 -9.76 14.03 3.86
C SER A 163 -8.88 12.81 3.60
N GLU A 164 -7.61 12.88 3.97
CA GLU A 164 -6.63 11.80 3.79
C GLU A 164 -6.37 11.02 5.06
N ARG A 165 -7.05 11.42 6.15
CA ARG A 165 -7.04 10.68 7.39
C ARG A 165 -7.91 9.44 7.28
N THR A 166 -7.48 8.38 7.93
CA THR A 166 -8.33 7.21 8.13
C THR A 166 -9.39 7.53 9.20
N PRO A 167 -10.38 6.65 9.40
CA PRO A 167 -11.31 6.74 10.54
C PRO A 167 -10.63 6.75 11.92
N PHE A 168 -9.36 6.33 12.01
CA PHE A 168 -8.55 6.31 13.24
C PHE A 168 -7.82 7.63 13.53
N PHE A 169 -8.13 8.69 12.78
CA PHE A 169 -7.49 10.03 12.86
C PHE A 169 -5.99 10.03 12.55
N ASP A 170 -5.47 8.99 11.91
CA ASP A 170 -4.09 8.86 11.44
C ASP A 170 -4.00 8.93 9.91
N TYR A 171 -2.80 8.75 9.36
CA TYR A 171 -2.56 8.68 7.92
C TYR A 171 -2.13 7.28 7.52
N GLY A 172 -2.88 6.67 6.61
CA GLY A 172 -2.57 5.34 6.09
C GLY A 172 -1.40 5.36 5.09
N PRO A 173 -0.86 4.17 4.74
CA PRO A 173 0.25 4.02 3.79
C PRO A 173 0.07 4.77 2.45
N ALA A 174 -1.15 4.79 1.92
CA ALA A 174 -1.46 5.46 0.64
C ALA A 174 -1.15 6.98 0.66
N THR A 175 -1.29 7.62 1.82
CA THR A 175 -0.95 9.04 2.00
C THR A 175 0.55 9.27 1.89
N PHE A 176 1.37 8.35 2.39
CA PHE A 176 2.84 8.43 2.26
C PHE A 176 3.28 8.26 0.80
N TRP A 177 2.69 7.31 0.07
CA TRP A 177 2.92 7.16 -1.37
C TRP A 177 2.62 8.43 -2.15
N ARG A 178 1.49 9.08 -1.86
CA ARG A 178 1.16 10.37 -2.47
C ARG A 178 2.22 11.44 -2.19
N ILE A 179 2.72 11.53 -0.96
CA ILE A 179 3.77 12.50 -0.60
C ILE A 179 5.04 12.24 -1.43
N ILE A 180 5.43 10.97 -1.59
CA ILE A 180 6.58 10.58 -2.41
C ILE A 180 6.35 10.93 -3.89
N GLU A 181 5.18 10.60 -4.43
CA GLU A 181 4.80 10.89 -5.82
C GLU A 181 4.77 12.39 -6.11
N GLU A 182 4.17 13.20 -5.24
CA GLU A 182 4.19 14.67 -5.35
C GLU A 182 5.60 15.24 -5.20
N GLY A 183 6.40 14.65 -4.29
CA GLY A 183 7.81 14.99 -4.13
C GLY A 183 8.61 14.79 -5.43
N ARG A 184 8.38 13.66 -6.11
CA ARG A 184 8.98 13.33 -7.41
C ARG A 184 8.59 14.37 -8.48
N TRP A 185 7.33 14.78 -8.54
CA TRP A 185 6.90 15.82 -9.48
C TRP A 185 7.53 17.18 -9.16
N GLY A 186 7.61 17.56 -7.89
CA GLY A 186 8.29 18.78 -7.46
C GLY A 186 9.79 18.76 -7.78
N PHE A 187 10.43 17.60 -7.68
CA PHE A 187 11.80 17.42 -8.14
C PHE A 187 11.93 17.65 -9.64
N SER A 188 11.09 16.98 -10.46
CA SER A 188 11.10 17.14 -11.92
C SER A 188 10.91 18.59 -12.34
N ASP A 189 9.96 19.30 -11.75
CA ASP A 189 9.72 20.72 -12.00
C ASP A 189 10.94 21.59 -11.65
N ALA A 190 11.54 21.37 -10.47
CA ALA A 190 12.70 22.13 -10.02
C ALA A 190 13.94 21.97 -10.90
N ILE A 191 14.11 20.82 -11.56
CA ILE A 191 15.22 20.57 -12.49
C ILE A 191 14.88 20.89 -13.95
N GLY A 192 13.68 21.44 -14.21
CA GLY A 192 13.23 21.82 -15.56
C GLY A 192 12.71 20.67 -16.42
N LEU A 193 12.44 19.50 -15.84
CA LEU A 193 11.73 18.40 -16.49
C LEU A 193 10.21 18.57 -16.31
N ASP A 194 9.68 19.66 -16.84
CA ASP A 194 8.23 19.89 -16.85
C ASP A 194 7.50 18.99 -17.85
N GLN A 195 6.16 19.01 -17.83
CA GLN A 195 5.34 18.20 -18.73
C GLN A 195 5.67 18.45 -20.21
N LYS A 196 5.98 19.69 -20.58
CA LYS A 196 6.33 20.05 -21.96
C LYS A 196 7.64 19.37 -22.35
N MET A 197 8.65 19.43 -21.48
CA MET A 197 9.94 18.83 -21.72
C MET A 197 9.85 17.30 -21.79
N ILE A 198 9.05 16.67 -20.93
CA ILE A 198 8.78 15.23 -21.00
C ILE A 198 8.15 14.86 -22.35
N MET A 199 7.14 15.61 -22.81
CA MET A 199 6.50 15.38 -24.11
C MET A 199 7.48 15.55 -25.28
N GLU A 200 8.37 16.54 -25.23
CA GLU A 200 9.39 16.75 -26.26
C GLU A 200 10.42 15.61 -26.29
N LEU A 201 10.74 14.99 -25.15
CA LEU A 201 11.64 13.83 -25.07
C LEU A 201 10.98 12.53 -25.57
N ASP A 202 9.69 12.31 -25.26
CA ASP A 202 8.93 11.11 -25.63
C ASP A 202 8.51 11.09 -27.12
N THR A 203 8.62 12.21 -27.83
CA THR A 203 8.19 12.34 -29.25
C THR A 203 9.34 12.24 -30.27
N VAL A 204 10.53 11.79 -29.84
CA VAL A 204 11.71 11.57 -30.70
C VAL A 204 11.78 10.13 -31.21
#